data_AF-A0A8T9S4F7-F1
#
_entry.id   AF-A0A8T9S4F7-F1
#
_cell.length_a   1.000
_cell.length_b   1.000
_cell.length_c   1.000
_cell.angle_alpha   90.00
_cell.angle_beta   90.00
_cell.angle_gamma   90.00
#
_symmetry.space_group_name_H-M   'P 1'
#
loop_
_entity.id
_entity.type
_entity.pdbx_description
1 polymer ?
#
loop_
_entity_poly.entity_id
_entity_poly.type
_entity_poly.pdbx_seq_one_letter_code
_entity_poly.pdbx_strand_id
1 'polypeptide(L)'
;MATLSLPDFSGPARHRRFVRLFTDRIAHDALLSAFFPDAQPLPSRREYDWWEKALAGQLYTGRPPGHQCGPWPTADHLAHWCRLLEMTLDEEFAGPQATAAKCHVLNLGTLLAQWQLMQTVGSAGSAQPPRSVLAAA
;
A
#
# COMPACT_ATOMS: atom_id res chain seq x y z
N MET A 1 35.65 -2.45 -8.35
CA MET A 1 34.48 -2.02 -7.57
C MET A 1 33.28 -2.81 -8.08
N ALA A 2 32.66 -3.66 -7.27
CA ALA A 2 31.48 -4.40 -7.71
C ALA A 2 30.29 -3.43 -7.72
N THR A 3 29.74 -3.16 -8.90
CA THR A 3 28.42 -2.54 -9.02
C THR A 3 27.41 -3.53 -8.45
N LEU A 4 26.95 -3.28 -7.23
CA LEU A 4 25.84 -4.03 -6.63
C LEU A 4 24.60 -3.69 -7.45
N SER A 5 24.30 -4.51 -8.47
CA SER A 5 23.05 -4.43 -9.20
C SER A 5 21.92 -4.89 -8.27
N LEU A 6 20.89 -4.06 -8.12
CA LEU A 6 19.68 -4.45 -7.42
C LEU A 6 19.01 -5.63 -8.14
N PRO A 7 18.38 -6.56 -7.40
CA PRO A 7 17.65 -7.67 -8.00
C PRO A 7 16.36 -7.20 -8.67
N ASP A 8 15.91 -7.91 -9.70
CA ASP A 8 14.55 -7.71 -10.23
C ASP A 8 13.50 -8.20 -9.22
N PHE A 9 12.27 -7.73 -9.41
CA PHE A 9 11.14 -7.99 -8.52
C PHE A 9 10.41 -9.29 -8.89
N SER A 10 11.15 -10.40 -8.89
CA SER A 10 10.61 -11.70 -9.31
C SER A 10 10.41 -12.67 -8.16
N GLY A 11 9.18 -13.18 -8.07
CA GLY A 11 8.81 -14.32 -7.27
C GLY A 11 8.44 -14.02 -5.80
N PRO A 12 7.79 -14.99 -5.14
CA PRO A 12 7.12 -14.76 -3.85
C PRO A 12 8.05 -14.33 -2.71
N ALA A 13 9.33 -14.75 -2.74
CA ALA A 13 10.30 -14.38 -1.71
C ALA A 13 10.63 -12.87 -1.76
N ARG A 14 10.72 -12.29 -2.97
CA ARG A 14 11.02 -10.87 -3.16
C ARG A 14 9.81 -10.02 -2.81
N HIS A 15 8.61 -10.44 -3.22
CA HIS A 15 7.36 -9.81 -2.82
C HIS A 15 7.22 -9.78 -1.28
N ARG A 16 7.42 -10.93 -0.61
CA ARG A 16 7.35 -10.97 0.86
C ARG A 16 8.37 -10.07 1.54
N ARG A 17 9.60 -9.99 1.01
CA ARG A 17 10.63 -9.06 1.51
C ARG A 17 10.15 -7.62 1.37
N PHE A 18 9.63 -7.24 0.21
CA PHE A 18 9.08 -5.90 -0.02
C PHE A 18 7.98 -5.56 0.97
N VAL A 19 6.97 -6.44 1.09
CA VAL A 19 5.85 -6.19 2.01
C VAL A 19 6.36 -6.02 3.44
N ARG A 20 7.27 -6.89 3.90
CA ARG A 20 7.86 -6.76 5.24
C ARG A 20 8.57 -5.43 5.44
N LEU A 21 9.41 -5.03 4.48
CA LEU A 21 10.16 -3.76 4.56
C LEU A 21 9.22 -2.56 4.53
N PHE A 22 8.19 -2.60 3.69
CA PHE A 22 7.24 -1.52 3.58
C PHE A 22 6.38 -1.39 4.85
N THR A 23 5.86 -2.49 5.39
CA THR A 23 5.10 -2.50 6.64
C THR A 23 5.95 -2.02 7.81
N ASP A 24 7.23 -2.43 7.87
CA ASP A 24 8.18 -1.95 8.88
C ASP A 24 8.42 -0.44 8.78
N ARG A 25 8.57 0.09 7.57
CA ARG A 25 8.71 1.54 7.34
C ARG A 25 7.47 2.31 7.76
N ILE A 26 6.28 1.81 7.46
CA ILE A 26 5.01 2.43 7.90
C ILE A 26 4.94 2.46 9.43
N ALA A 27 5.29 1.35 10.09
CA ALA A 27 5.22 1.24 11.55
C ALA A 27 6.13 2.26 12.26
N HIS A 28 7.24 2.64 11.64
CA HIS A 28 8.19 3.62 12.19
C HIS A 28 8.03 5.03 11.60
N ASP A 29 7.10 5.24 10.69
CA ASP A 29 6.89 6.54 10.06
C ASP A 29 6.09 7.48 10.99
N ALA A 30 6.60 8.69 11.21
CA ALA A 30 6.01 9.64 12.15
C ALA A 30 4.61 10.13 11.73
N LEU A 31 4.29 10.12 10.43
CA LEU A 31 2.99 10.55 9.90
C LEU A 31 2.02 9.38 9.77
N LEU A 32 2.50 8.18 9.43
CA LEU A 32 1.63 7.04 9.13
C LEU A 32 1.40 6.12 10.32
N SER A 33 2.37 5.93 11.21
CA SER A 33 2.29 4.95 12.31
C SER A 33 0.99 5.02 13.13
N ALA A 34 0.50 6.23 13.43
CA ALA A 34 -0.75 6.43 14.18
C ALA A 34 -2.02 5.88 13.48
N PHE A 35 -1.98 5.71 12.16
CA PHE A 35 -3.08 5.18 11.35
C PHE A 35 -2.97 3.68 11.08
N PHE A 36 -1.83 3.09 11.40
CA PHE A 36 -1.58 1.66 11.31
C PHE A 36 -1.16 1.13 12.69
N PRO A 37 -2.03 1.24 13.72
CA PRO A 37 -1.70 0.83 15.09
C PRO A 37 -1.38 -0.67 15.19
N ASP A 38 -1.91 -1.48 14.26
CA ASP A 38 -1.66 -2.92 14.17
C ASP A 38 -0.71 -3.28 13.01
N ALA A 39 0.09 -2.33 12.50
CA ALA A 39 1.16 -2.66 11.56
C ALA A 39 2.16 -3.60 12.25
N GLN A 40 1.93 -4.90 12.10
CA GLN A 40 2.82 -5.89 12.65
C GLN A 40 4.05 -6.03 11.75
N PRO A 41 5.24 -6.25 12.33
CA PRO A 41 6.45 -6.49 11.55
C PRO A 41 6.35 -7.73 10.66
N LEU A 42 5.34 -8.58 10.90
CA LEU A 42 5.00 -9.72 10.06
C LEU A 42 3.58 -9.54 9.51
N PRO A 43 3.44 -9.25 8.20
CA PRO A 43 2.15 -9.19 7.53
C PRO A 43 1.35 -10.49 7.72
N SER A 44 0.04 -10.38 7.88
CA SER A 44 -0.84 -11.56 7.94
C SER A 44 -0.85 -12.30 6.59
N ARG A 45 -1.26 -13.58 6.57
CA ARG A 45 -1.42 -14.32 5.29
C ARG A 45 -2.36 -13.59 4.32
N ARG A 46 -3.44 -13.00 4.85
CA ARG A 46 -4.41 -12.23 4.07
C ARG A 46 -3.80 -10.96 3.46
N GLU A 47 -2.94 -10.29 4.23
CA GLU A 47 -2.22 -9.10 3.75
C GLU A 47 -1.22 -9.47 2.65
N TYR A 48 -0.49 -10.57 2.79
CA TYR A 48 0.35 -11.08 1.72
C TYR A 48 -0.45 -11.43 0.45
N ASP A 49 -1.58 -12.13 0.59
CA ASP A 49 -2.43 -12.48 -0.56
C ASP A 49 -2.98 -11.23 -1.28
N TRP A 50 -3.24 -10.15 -0.53
CA TRP A 50 -3.62 -8.87 -1.10
C TRP A 50 -2.45 -8.23 -1.87
N TRP A 51 -1.25 -8.20 -1.28
CA TRP A 51 -0.07 -7.64 -1.92
C TRP A 51 0.35 -8.40 -3.17
N GLU A 52 0.28 -9.73 -3.18
CA GLU A 52 0.55 -10.53 -4.38
C GLU A 52 -0.37 -10.10 -5.54
N LYS A 53 -1.67 -9.90 -5.25
CA LYS A 53 -2.62 -9.40 -6.25
C LYS A 53 -2.33 -7.95 -6.63
N ALA A 54 -1.95 -7.10 -5.69
CA ALA A 54 -1.63 -5.69 -5.93
C ALA A 54 -0.46 -5.55 -6.90
N LEU A 55 0.64 -6.25 -6.58
CA LEU A 55 1.89 -6.23 -7.32
C LEU A 55 1.75 -6.87 -8.71
N ALA A 56 0.85 -7.84 -8.86
CA ALA A 56 0.50 -8.43 -10.14
C ALA A 56 -0.54 -7.60 -10.95
N GLY A 57 -1.01 -6.46 -10.42
CA GLY A 57 -2.02 -5.63 -11.09
C GLY A 57 -3.44 -6.24 -11.11
N GLN A 58 -3.70 -7.24 -10.27
CA GLN A 58 -4.94 -8.03 -10.25
C GLN A 58 -6.01 -7.48 -9.30
N LEU A 59 -5.74 -6.41 -8.56
CA LEU A 59 -6.71 -5.80 -7.64
C LEU A 59 -7.77 -4.94 -8.34
N TYR A 60 -7.52 -4.48 -9.56
CA TYR A 60 -8.48 -3.66 -10.29
C TYR A 60 -9.40 -4.51 -11.14
N THR A 61 -10.65 -4.69 -10.69
CA THR A 61 -11.71 -5.41 -11.41
C THR A 61 -12.81 -4.48 -11.93
N GLY A 62 -12.51 -3.19 -12.13
CA GLY A 62 -13.47 -2.18 -12.61
C GLY A 62 -14.26 -1.45 -11.50
N ARG A 63 -14.02 -1.77 -10.22
CA ARG A 63 -14.54 -1.02 -9.06
C ARG A 63 -13.41 -0.78 -8.06
N PRO A 64 -13.29 0.42 -7.45
CA PRO A 64 -12.28 0.66 -6.41
C PRO A 64 -12.45 -0.35 -5.28
N PRO A 65 -11.37 -0.86 -4.66
CA PRO A 65 -11.42 -1.75 -3.50
C PRO A 65 -11.86 -0.99 -2.23
N GLY A 66 -12.90 -0.18 -2.32
CA GLY A 66 -13.40 0.70 -1.26
C GLY A 66 -14.00 -0.01 -0.06
N HIS A 67 -14.10 -1.33 -0.06
CA HIS A 67 -14.56 -2.09 1.12
C HIS A 67 -13.41 -2.64 1.96
N GLN A 68 -12.15 -2.48 1.53
CA GLN A 68 -10.98 -3.08 2.20
C GLN A 68 -10.05 -2.05 2.86
N CYS A 69 -10.02 -0.81 2.34
CA CYS A 69 -9.26 0.29 2.93
C CYS A 69 -10.23 1.29 3.56
N GLY A 70 -10.08 1.56 4.86
CA GLY A 70 -10.79 2.66 5.51
C GLY A 70 -10.42 4.02 4.91
N PRO A 71 -11.17 5.09 5.24
CA PRO A 71 -10.83 6.43 4.76
C PRO A 71 -9.48 6.87 5.32
N TRP A 72 -8.62 7.46 4.46
CA TRP A 72 -7.41 8.11 4.96
C TRP A 72 -7.78 9.40 5.70
N PRO A 73 -6.95 9.84 6.66
CA PRO A 73 -7.23 11.05 7.43
C PRO A 73 -7.19 12.30 6.57
N THR A 74 -6.20 12.41 5.69
CA THR A 74 -6.06 13.50 4.72
C THR A 74 -5.43 12.99 3.43
N ALA A 75 -5.50 13.78 2.36
CA ALA A 75 -4.79 13.52 1.11
C ALA A 75 -3.27 13.45 1.31
N ASP A 76 -2.72 14.21 2.26
CA ASP A 76 -1.29 14.23 2.55
C ASP A 76 -0.78 12.89 3.10
N HIS A 77 -1.57 12.21 3.93
CA HIS A 77 -1.22 10.89 4.45
C HIS A 77 -1.13 9.86 3.32
N LEU A 78 -2.12 9.85 2.42
CA LEU A 78 -2.11 8.96 1.27
C LEU A 78 -0.95 9.28 0.32
N ALA A 79 -0.69 10.55 0.04
CA ALA A 79 0.45 10.97 -0.78
C ALA A 79 1.78 10.56 -0.14
N HIS A 80 1.90 10.65 1.19
CA HIS A 80 3.08 10.19 1.91
C HIS A 80 3.25 8.66 1.86
N TRP A 81 2.16 7.91 2.02
CA TRP A 81 2.15 6.46 1.87
C TRP A 81 2.60 6.01 0.47
N CYS A 82 2.11 6.65 -0.59
CA CYS A 82 2.54 6.36 -1.97
C CYS A 82 4.04 6.64 -2.17
N ARG A 83 4.56 7.74 -1.61
CA ARG A 83 6.00 8.06 -1.67
C ARG A 83 6.85 7.03 -0.93
N LEU A 84 6.43 6.63 0.27
CA LEU A 84 7.15 5.62 1.06
C LEU A 84 7.20 4.28 0.32
N LEU A 85 6.10 3.92 -0.34
CA LEU A 85 5.98 2.72 -1.15
C LEU A 85 6.93 2.74 -2.35
N GLU A 86 6.93 3.84 -3.10
CA GLU A 86 7.80 4.04 -4.25
C GLU A 86 9.27 3.97 -3.85
N MET A 87 9.65 4.70 -2.80
CA MET A 87 11.01 4.70 -2.26
C MET A 87 11.45 3.29 -1.83
N THR A 88 10.56 2.50 -1.26
CA THR A 88 10.86 1.12 -0.83
C THR A 88 11.09 0.19 -2.02
N LEU A 89 10.37 0.38 -3.13
CA LEU A 89 10.63 -0.41 -4.35
C LEU A 89 11.95 -0.01 -5.00
N ASP A 90 12.20 1.30 -5.16
CA ASP A 90 13.38 1.82 -5.86
C ASP A 90 14.69 1.51 -5.11
N GLU A 91 14.68 1.46 -3.78
CA GLU A 91 15.86 1.13 -2.98
C GLU A 91 16.19 -0.37 -2.98
N GLU A 92 15.20 -1.24 -3.16
CA GLU A 92 15.36 -2.69 -2.96
C GLU A 92 15.38 -3.49 -4.26
N PHE A 93 14.81 -2.94 -5.35
CA PHE A 93 14.62 -3.67 -6.58
C PHE A 93 14.86 -2.79 -7.82
N ALA A 94 15.38 -3.40 -8.88
CA ALA A 94 15.50 -2.76 -10.18
C ALA A 94 15.32 -3.79 -11.28
N GLY A 95 14.70 -3.40 -12.38
CA GLY A 95 14.43 -4.29 -13.50
C GLY A 95 13.00 -4.16 -14.02
N PRO A 96 12.68 -4.86 -15.11
CA PRO A 96 11.38 -4.74 -15.77
C PRO A 96 10.22 -5.15 -14.88
N GLN A 97 10.37 -6.16 -14.02
CA GLN A 97 9.29 -6.57 -13.11
C GLN A 97 9.11 -5.58 -11.96
N ALA A 98 10.20 -5.01 -11.45
CA ALA A 98 10.14 -3.93 -10.45
C ALA A 98 9.37 -2.71 -10.99
N THR A 99 9.68 -2.29 -12.23
CA THR A 99 8.97 -1.20 -12.90
C THR A 99 7.48 -1.50 -13.09
N ALA A 100 7.14 -2.72 -13.53
CA ALA A 100 5.74 -3.12 -13.70
C ALA A 100 4.98 -3.12 -12.36
N ALA A 101 5.56 -3.75 -11.33
CA ALA A 101 4.98 -3.80 -9.99
C ALA A 101 4.73 -2.39 -9.45
N LYS A 102 5.73 -1.49 -9.54
CA LYS A 102 5.63 -0.08 -9.17
C LYS A 102 4.46 0.63 -9.86
N CYS A 103 4.33 0.47 -11.17
CA CYS A 103 3.19 1.03 -11.91
C CYS A 103 1.85 0.52 -11.39
N HIS A 104 1.72 -0.78 -11.08
CA HIS A 104 0.48 -1.35 -10.56
C HIS A 104 0.11 -0.78 -9.18
N VAL A 105 1.05 -0.72 -8.24
CA VAL A 105 0.77 -0.23 -6.88
C VAL A 105 0.56 1.29 -6.82
N LEU A 106 1.25 2.07 -7.65
CA LEU A 106 1.00 3.52 -7.76
C LEU A 106 -0.36 3.83 -8.39
N ASN A 107 -0.77 3.05 -9.39
CA ASN A 107 -2.12 3.16 -9.96
C ASN A 107 -3.19 2.84 -8.90
N LEU A 108 -2.95 1.83 -8.07
CA LEU A 108 -3.80 1.52 -6.92
C LEU A 108 -3.89 2.69 -5.92
N GLY A 109 -2.76 3.33 -5.59
CA GLY A 109 -2.73 4.53 -4.74
C GLY A 109 -3.59 5.67 -5.31
N THR A 110 -3.51 5.89 -6.63
CA THR A 110 -4.35 6.88 -7.33
C THR A 110 -5.85 6.55 -7.21
N LEU A 111 -6.22 5.29 -7.41
CA LEU A 111 -7.62 4.84 -7.30
C LEU A 111 -8.16 4.99 -5.87
N LEU A 112 -7.34 4.71 -4.85
CA LEU A 112 -7.71 4.92 -3.45
C LEU A 112 -7.94 6.41 -3.16
N ALA A 113 -7.11 7.30 -3.72
CA ALA A 113 -7.27 8.75 -3.57
C ALA A 113 -8.58 9.24 -4.18
N GLN A 114 -8.86 8.81 -5.41
CA GLN A 114 -10.11 9.15 -6.11
C GLN A 114 -11.33 8.65 -5.34
N TRP A 115 -11.28 7.42 -4.83
CA TRP A 115 -12.37 6.87 -4.04
C TRP A 115 -12.60 7.64 -2.74
N GLN A 116 -11.55 8.03 -2.03
CA GLN A 116 -11.68 8.85 -0.83
C GLN A 116 -12.31 10.21 -1.12
N LEU A 117 -11.92 10.87 -2.22
CA LEU A 117 -12.55 12.13 -2.64
C LEU A 117 -14.05 11.94 -2.89
N MET A 118 -14.45 10.89 -3.61
CA MET A 118 -15.87 10.59 -3.83
C MET A 118 -16.64 10.36 -2.52
N GLN A 119 -16.03 9.72 -1.52
CA GLN A 119 -16.66 9.56 -0.22
C GLN A 119 -16.76 10.86 0.57
N THR A 120 -15.76 11.73 0.53
CA THR A 120 -15.85 13.04 1.21
C THR A 120 -16.96 13.91 0.62
N VAL A 121 -17.21 13.79 -0.69
CA VAL A 121 -18.34 14.47 -1.37
C VAL A 121 -19.69 13.83 -1.01
N GLY A 122 -19.75 12.49 -0.85
CA GLY A 122 -20.96 11.78 -0.45
C GLY A 122 -21.31 11.86 1.05
N SER A 123 -20.30 11.98 1.92
CA SER A 123 -20.45 12.05 3.39
C SER A 123 -20.79 13.44 3.93
N ALA A 124 -20.90 14.46 3.06
CA ALA A 124 -21.48 15.75 3.44
C ALA A 124 -22.95 15.63 3.95
N GLY A 125 -23.57 14.45 3.86
CA GLY A 125 -24.91 14.15 4.39
C GLY A 125 -25.00 13.12 5.54
N SER A 126 -23.93 12.44 5.97
CA SER A 126 -24.01 11.54 7.14
C SER A 126 -22.63 11.21 7.72
N ALA A 127 -22.33 11.77 8.89
CA ALA A 127 -21.14 11.49 9.67
C ALA A 127 -21.32 10.17 10.43
N GLN A 128 -20.58 9.13 10.05
CA GLN A 128 -20.40 7.92 10.86
C GLN A 128 -18.90 7.72 11.10
N PRO A 129 -18.45 7.51 12.36
CA PRO A 129 -17.03 7.41 12.66
C PRO A 129 -16.39 6.16 12.01
N PRO A 130 -15.10 6.24 11.61
CA PRO A 130 -14.41 5.12 10.97
C PRO A 130 -14.16 3.99 11.97
N ARG A 131 -14.54 2.76 11.59
CA ARG A 131 -14.06 1.52 12.23
C ARG A 131 -12.81 1.04 11.50
N SER A 132 -11.69 0.97 12.22
CA SER A 132 -10.42 0.40 11.75
C SER A 132 -10.59 -1.07 11.37
N VAL A 133 -10.15 -1.47 10.17
CA VAL A 133 -10.16 -2.89 9.74
C VAL A 133 -8.87 -3.62 10.17
N LEU A 134 -7.87 -2.90 10.67
CA LEU A 134 -6.64 -3.50 11.21
C LEU A 134 -6.80 -4.12 12.61
N ALA A 135 -7.91 -3.82 13.32
CA ALA A 135 -8.19 -4.30 14.67
C ALA A 135 -9.43 -5.20 14.81
N ALA A 136 -10.08 -5.62 13.71
CA ALA A 136 -11.29 -6.44 13.79
C ALA A 136 -10.98 -7.93 13.58
N ALA A 137 -10.93 -8.64 14.71
CA ALA A 137 -11.03 -10.10 14.85
C ALA A 137 -12.25 -10.69 14.11
#